data_AF-A0A9X9X9W5-F1
#
_entry.id   AF-A0A9X9X9W5-F1
#
_cell.length_a   1.000
_cell.length_b   1.000
_cell.length_c   1.000
_cell.angle_alpha   90.00
_cell.angle_beta   90.00
_cell.angle_gamma   90.00
#
_symmetry.space_group_name_H-M   'P 1'
#
loop_
_entity.id
_entity.type
_entity.pdbx_description
1 polymer ?
#
loop_
_entity_poly.entity_id
_entity_poly.type
_entity_poly.pdbx_seq_one_letter_code
_entity_poly.pdbx_strand_id
1 'polypeptide(L)'
;MATAGRLAVALMLLAAPLAGAAANPLAGTWRASQGGQSVEITLSADGAFARRDRGPHGADMTITGHWTLAGSGPWLRLTIEDWAPRRACGLIGCTDIRMPRGETYRYILQGEDRLLLEDTGGRTEFRRAG
;
A
#
# COMPACT_ATOMS: atom_id res chain seq x y z
N MET A 1 -11.80 -37.03 62.09
CA MET A 1 -12.51 -36.03 61.26
C MET A 1 -11.55 -35.57 60.18
N ALA A 2 -11.93 -35.79 58.91
CA ALA A 2 -11.14 -35.50 57.72
C ALA A 2 -11.52 -34.14 57.11
N THR A 3 -10.69 -33.69 56.15
CA THR A 3 -10.86 -32.56 55.19
C THR A 3 -10.65 -31.15 55.78
N ALA A 4 -10.05 -30.17 55.10
CA ALA A 4 -9.42 -30.02 53.79
C ALA A 4 -8.51 -28.77 53.84
N GLY A 5 -7.45 -28.72 53.04
CA GLY A 5 -6.60 -27.53 52.90
C GLY A 5 -6.08 -27.43 51.48
N ARG A 6 -6.78 -26.67 50.65
CA ARG A 6 -6.66 -26.54 49.19
C ARG A 6 -5.22 -26.20 48.76
N LEU A 7 -4.64 -27.04 47.89
CA LEU A 7 -3.47 -26.67 47.08
C LEU A 7 -3.88 -25.58 46.10
N ALA A 8 -3.40 -24.36 46.32
CA ALA A 8 -3.44 -23.30 45.33
C ALA A 8 -2.28 -23.53 44.34
N VAL A 9 -2.60 -24.10 43.17
CA VAL A 9 -1.68 -24.16 42.04
C VAL A 9 -1.63 -22.76 41.42
N ALA A 10 -0.54 -22.05 41.65
CA ALA A 10 -0.25 -20.77 41.01
C ALA A 10 0.04 -21.02 39.51
N LEU A 11 -0.91 -20.66 38.66
CA LEU A 11 -0.76 -20.66 37.21
C LEU A 11 0.17 -19.50 36.82
N MET A 12 1.47 -19.76 36.65
CA MET A 12 2.36 -18.82 35.96
C MET A 12 2.01 -18.82 34.48
N LEU A 13 1.16 -17.87 34.08
CA LEU A 13 0.97 -17.50 32.67
C LEU A 13 2.30 -16.97 32.15
N LEU A 14 3.02 -17.81 31.38
CA LEU A 14 4.15 -17.36 30.58
C LEU A 14 3.65 -16.27 29.62
N ALA A 15 4.05 -15.03 29.88
CA ALA A 15 4.01 -13.95 28.90
C ALA A 15 5.06 -14.26 27.82
N ALA A 16 4.69 -15.10 26.86
CA ALA A 16 5.45 -15.19 25.62
C ALA A 16 5.37 -13.81 24.95
N PRO A 17 6.50 -13.21 24.53
CA PRO A 17 6.44 -12.02 23.72
C PRO A 17 5.65 -12.40 22.46
N LEU A 18 4.48 -11.78 22.29
CA LEU A 18 3.77 -11.77 21.03
C LEU A 18 4.75 -11.14 20.04
N ALA A 19 5.52 -11.98 19.35
CA ALA A 19 6.23 -11.59 18.15
C ALA A 19 5.14 -11.12 17.20
N GLY A 20 4.86 -9.82 17.22
CA GLY A 20 3.86 -9.20 16.38
C GLY A 20 4.16 -9.61 14.95
N ALA A 21 3.14 -10.02 14.21
CA ALA A 21 3.25 -10.21 12.78
C ALA A 21 4.03 -9.00 12.23
N ALA A 22 5.23 -9.23 11.71
CA ALA A 22 6.05 -8.16 11.19
C ALA A 22 5.20 -7.43 10.14
N ALA A 23 4.86 -6.17 10.42
CA ALA A 23 4.08 -5.36 9.50
C ALA A 23 4.78 -5.43 8.14
N ASN A 24 4.02 -5.71 7.07
CA ASN A 24 4.60 -5.81 5.74
C ASN A 24 5.41 -4.54 5.45
N PRO A 25 6.70 -4.62 5.12
CA PRO A 25 7.57 -3.44 5.04
C PRO A 25 7.15 -2.45 3.92
N LEU A 26 6.33 -2.91 2.97
CA LEU A 26 5.71 -2.06 1.96
C LEU A 26 4.53 -1.25 2.52
N ALA A 27 3.95 -1.65 3.64
CA ALA A 27 2.84 -0.91 4.23
C ALA A 27 3.30 0.50 4.65
N GLY A 28 2.41 1.47 4.43
CA GLY A 28 2.65 2.89 4.66
C GLY A 28 2.44 3.73 3.42
N THR A 29 2.71 5.03 3.57
CA THR A 29 2.55 6.02 2.49
C THR A 29 3.90 6.31 1.84
N TRP A 30 3.89 6.37 0.52
CA TRP A 30 5.05 6.52 -0.35
C TRP A 30 4.78 7.63 -1.35
N ARG A 31 5.75 8.52 -1.57
CA ARG A 31 5.62 9.67 -2.46
C ARG A 31 6.76 9.72 -3.47
N ALA A 32 6.41 9.95 -4.73
CA ALA A 32 7.34 10.25 -5.81
C ALA A 32 6.99 11.64 -6.37
N SER A 33 7.98 12.35 -6.90
CA SER A 33 7.76 13.62 -7.59
C SER A 33 8.77 13.79 -8.71
N GLN A 34 8.28 14.09 -9.92
CA GLN A 34 9.10 14.27 -11.11
C GLN A 34 8.42 15.22 -12.08
N GLY A 35 9.15 16.22 -12.61
CA GLY A 35 8.64 17.07 -13.70
C GLY A 35 7.34 17.82 -13.40
N GLY A 36 7.12 18.24 -12.14
CA GLY A 36 5.88 18.88 -11.71
C GLY A 36 4.70 17.93 -11.49
N GLN A 37 4.90 16.63 -11.69
CA GLN A 37 3.97 15.58 -11.28
C GLN A 37 4.36 15.04 -9.91
N SER A 38 3.37 14.68 -9.10
CA SER A 38 3.60 13.95 -7.86
C SER A 38 2.62 12.80 -7.73
N VAL A 39 3.12 11.65 -7.28
CA VAL A 39 2.32 10.47 -6.98
C VAL A 39 2.48 10.16 -5.50
N GLU A 40 1.38 9.94 -4.82
CA GLU A 40 1.36 9.41 -3.45
C GLU A 40 0.57 8.10 -3.43
N ILE A 41 1.14 7.04 -2.89
CA ILE A 41 0.49 5.74 -2.74
C ILE A 41 0.56 5.30 -1.27
N THR A 42 -0.58 4.93 -0.72
CA THR A 42 -0.69 4.31 0.61
C THR A 42 -1.04 2.85 0.43
N LEU A 43 -0.17 1.98 0.97
CA LEU A 43 -0.39 0.53 1.06
C LEU A 43 -0.78 0.21 2.49
N SER A 44 -2.05 -0.08 2.74
CA SER A 44 -2.54 -0.41 4.08
C SER A 44 -2.18 -1.86 4.44
N ALA A 45 -1.95 -2.12 5.74
CA ALA A 45 -1.56 -3.44 6.22
C ALA A 45 -2.65 -4.53 6.02
N ASP A 46 -3.91 -4.11 5.83
CA ASP A 46 -5.06 -4.97 5.53
C ASP A 46 -5.20 -5.33 4.04
N GLY A 47 -4.27 -4.86 3.19
CA GLY A 47 -4.29 -5.11 1.75
C GLY A 47 -5.10 -4.10 0.94
N ALA A 48 -5.64 -3.03 1.53
CA ALA A 48 -6.19 -1.91 0.76
C ALA A 48 -5.07 -0.98 0.25
N PHE A 49 -5.27 -0.34 -0.90
CA PHE A 49 -4.42 0.77 -1.32
C PHE A 49 -5.23 1.98 -1.78
N ALA A 50 -4.62 3.15 -1.64
CA ALA A 50 -5.08 4.40 -2.21
C ALA A 50 -3.91 5.11 -2.87
N ARG A 51 -4.12 5.64 -4.08
CA ARG A 51 -3.15 6.44 -4.84
C ARG A 51 -3.75 7.80 -5.18
N ARG A 52 -2.94 8.84 -5.11
CA ARG A 52 -3.23 10.19 -5.60
C ARG A 52 -2.15 10.64 -6.56
N ASP A 53 -2.53 10.87 -7.79
CA ASP A 53 -1.69 11.41 -8.86
C ASP A 53 -2.04 12.88 -9.04
N ARG A 54 -1.04 13.76 -8.98
CA ARG A 54 -1.19 15.20 -9.24
C ARG A 54 -0.34 15.57 -10.43
N GLY A 55 -1.01 16.07 -11.47
CA GLY A 55 -0.37 16.59 -12.67
C GLY A 55 0.18 18.01 -12.51
N PRO A 56 1.00 18.48 -13.47
CA PRO A 56 1.66 19.79 -13.43
C PRO A 56 0.71 20.99 -13.51
N HIS A 57 -0.57 20.76 -13.79
CA HIS A 57 -1.62 21.79 -13.89
C HIS A 57 -2.69 21.64 -12.81
N GLY A 58 -2.40 20.94 -11.71
CA GLY A 58 -3.36 20.72 -10.62
C GLY A 58 -4.48 19.73 -10.96
N ALA A 59 -4.35 18.99 -12.07
CA ALA A 59 -5.21 17.85 -12.35
C ALA A 59 -4.91 16.74 -11.34
N ASP A 60 -5.84 16.49 -10.43
CA ASP A 60 -5.72 15.45 -9.41
C ASP A 60 -6.55 14.23 -9.84
N MET A 61 -5.98 13.04 -9.68
CA MET A 61 -6.64 11.76 -9.87
C MET A 61 -6.43 10.89 -8.63
N THR A 62 -7.49 10.27 -8.13
CA THR A 62 -7.47 9.32 -7.02
C THR A 62 -7.83 7.95 -7.52
N ILE A 63 -7.14 6.92 -7.02
CA ILE A 63 -7.34 5.52 -7.39
C ILE A 63 -7.34 4.68 -6.12
N THR A 64 -8.26 3.74 -6.00
CA THR A 64 -8.35 2.84 -4.84
C THR A 64 -8.59 1.40 -5.27
N GLY A 65 -8.23 0.48 -4.37
CA GLY A 65 -8.53 -0.94 -4.51
C GLY A 65 -7.70 -1.76 -3.55
N HIS A 66 -7.21 -2.91 -4.02
CA HIS A 66 -6.43 -3.84 -3.20
C HIS A 66 -5.04 -4.10 -3.75
N TRP A 67 -4.09 -4.39 -2.86
CA TRP A 67 -2.74 -4.78 -3.23
C TRP A 67 -2.36 -6.13 -2.64
N THR A 68 -1.53 -6.85 -3.37
CA THR A 68 -0.99 -8.14 -2.95
C THR A 68 0.44 -8.31 -3.44
N LEU A 69 1.17 -9.24 -2.82
CA LEU A 69 2.42 -9.74 -3.37
C LEU A 69 2.13 -10.94 -4.26
N ALA A 70 2.62 -10.90 -5.50
CA ALA A 70 2.31 -11.92 -6.50
C ALA A 70 3.44 -12.96 -6.62
N GLY A 71 3.12 -14.22 -6.31
CA GLY A 71 4.03 -15.35 -6.48
C GLY A 71 5.23 -15.33 -5.51
N SER A 72 6.33 -15.98 -5.91
CA SER A 72 7.56 -16.11 -5.11
C SER A 72 8.59 -15.00 -5.36
N GLY A 73 8.29 -14.06 -6.27
CA GLY A 73 9.20 -12.97 -6.66
C GLY A 73 8.87 -11.63 -6.01
N PRO A 74 9.70 -10.60 -6.28
CA PRO A 74 9.47 -9.25 -5.77
C PRO A 74 8.40 -8.54 -6.62
N TRP A 75 7.21 -9.10 -6.70
CA TRP A 75 6.11 -8.59 -7.52
C TRP A 75 5.01 -8.02 -6.64
N LEU A 76 4.70 -6.74 -6.84
CA LEU A 76 3.58 -6.03 -6.24
C LEU A 76 2.46 -5.95 -7.27
N ARG A 77 1.27 -6.44 -6.92
CA ARG A 77 0.06 -6.30 -7.74
C ARG A 77 -0.85 -5.26 -7.10
N LEU A 78 -1.26 -4.27 -7.87
CA LEU A 78 -2.35 -3.36 -7.54
C LEU A 78 -3.57 -3.74 -8.37
N THR A 79 -4.70 -4.00 -7.73
CA THR A 79 -5.99 -4.27 -8.37
C THR A 79 -6.88 -3.06 -8.17
N ILE A 80 -7.21 -2.39 -9.27
CA ILE A 80 -7.96 -1.13 -9.23
C ILE A 80 -9.45 -1.43 -9.21
N GLU A 81 -10.16 -0.83 -8.27
CA GLU A 81 -11.60 -1.00 -8.08
C GLU A 81 -12.37 0.29 -8.35
N ASP A 82 -11.80 1.43 -7.93
CA ASP A 82 -12.40 2.75 -8.12
C ASP A 82 -11.35 3.80 -8.51
N TRP A 83 -11.81 4.84 -9.20
CA TRP A 83 -11.01 6.00 -9.56
C TRP A 83 -11.87 7.24 -9.75
N ALA A 84 -11.27 8.41 -9.51
CA ALA A 84 -11.87 9.70 -9.80
C ALA A 84 -10.80 10.69 -10.29
N PRO A 85 -11.12 11.61 -11.22
CA PRO A 85 -12.40 11.73 -11.91
C PRO A 85 -12.64 10.61 -12.94
N ARG A 86 -13.90 10.37 -13.31
CA ARG A 86 -14.27 9.40 -14.36
C ARG A 86 -14.21 9.96 -15.77
N ARG A 87 -14.11 11.29 -15.91
CA ARG A 87 -14.10 12.02 -17.18
C ARG A 87 -13.08 13.13 -17.12
N ALA A 88 -12.44 13.43 -18.25
CA ALA A 88 -11.62 14.60 -18.45
C ALA A 88 -12.37 15.58 -19.36
N CYS A 89 -12.49 16.84 -18.94
CA CYS A 89 -13.16 17.88 -19.72
C CYS A 89 -12.14 18.87 -20.29
N GLY A 90 -12.26 19.16 -21.57
CA GLY A 90 -11.50 20.20 -22.27
C GLY A 90 -12.43 21.23 -22.92
N LEU A 91 -11.86 22.10 -23.75
CA LEU A 91 -12.59 23.19 -24.42
C LEU A 91 -13.75 22.72 -25.30
N ILE A 92 -13.65 21.51 -25.86
CA ILE A 92 -14.60 20.95 -26.83
C ILE A 92 -15.46 19.82 -26.27
N GLY A 93 -15.51 19.66 -24.93
CA GLY A 93 -16.34 18.67 -24.25
C GLY A 93 -15.58 17.73 -23.33
N CYS A 94 -16.26 16.67 -22.87
CA CYS A 94 -15.71 15.72 -21.90
C CYS A 94 -15.59 14.31 -22.47
N THR A 95 -14.46 13.66 -22.22
CA THR A 95 -14.19 12.27 -22.60
C THR A 95 -14.06 11.39 -21.36
N ASP A 96 -14.50 10.14 -21.48
CA ASP A 96 -14.42 9.18 -20.36
C ASP A 96 -12.98 8.69 -20.19
N ILE A 97 -12.53 8.65 -18.95
CA ILE A 97 -11.21 8.13 -18.57
C ILE A 97 -11.33 6.62 -18.41
N ARG A 98 -10.59 5.87 -19.23
CA ARG A 98 -10.51 4.41 -19.14
C ARG A 98 -9.33 4.01 -18.27
N MET A 99 -9.62 3.49 -17.08
CA MET A 99 -8.62 2.97 -16.16
C MET A 99 -8.38 1.47 -16.41
N PRO A 100 -7.13 0.99 -16.40
CA PRO A 100 -6.86 -0.44 -16.37
C PRO A 100 -7.42 -1.09 -15.09
N ARG A 101 -7.63 -2.40 -15.11
CA ARG A 101 -8.11 -3.17 -13.94
C ARG A 101 -7.04 -3.34 -12.85
N GLY A 102 -5.81 -2.95 -13.12
CA GLY A 102 -4.70 -3.12 -12.20
C GLY A 102 -3.35 -3.04 -12.88
N GLU A 103 -2.32 -2.99 -12.06
CA GLU A 103 -0.93 -2.77 -12.42
C GLU A 103 -0.07 -3.80 -11.68
N THR A 104 1.01 -4.26 -12.32
CA THR A 104 1.98 -5.16 -11.68
C THR A 104 3.35 -4.53 -11.77
N TYR A 105 4.02 -4.40 -10.63
CA TYR A 105 5.35 -3.83 -10.50
C TYR A 105 6.32 -4.88 -9.98
N ARG A 106 7.55 -4.85 -10.49
CA ARG A 106 8.68 -5.35 -9.73
C ARG A 106 9.01 -4.31 -8.66
N TYR A 107 9.02 -4.70 -7.38
CA TYR A 107 9.37 -3.79 -6.29
C TYR A 107 10.79 -4.06 -5.78
N ILE A 108 11.47 -3.01 -5.31
CA ILE A 108 12.72 -3.11 -4.56
C ILE A 108 12.63 -2.16 -3.38
N LEU A 109 12.69 -2.70 -2.17
CA LEU A 109 12.85 -1.92 -0.95
C LEU A 109 14.34 -1.68 -0.69
N GLN A 110 14.73 -0.42 -0.57
CA GLN A 110 16.09 -0.02 -0.23
C GLN A 110 16.08 0.64 1.15
N GLY A 111 16.29 -0.15 2.19
CA GLY A 111 16.09 0.29 3.57
C GLY A 111 14.61 0.49 3.88
N GLU A 112 14.31 1.37 4.84
CA GLU A 112 12.93 1.63 5.28
C GLU A 112 12.28 2.80 4.53
N ASP A 113 13.06 3.68 3.88
CA ASP A 113 12.59 4.97 3.37
C ASP A 113 12.48 5.03 1.84
N ARG A 114 12.96 4.02 1.10
CA ARG A 114 12.95 4.00 -0.37
C ARG A 114 12.27 2.76 -0.94
N LEU A 115 11.34 3.00 -1.86
CA LEU A 115 10.65 1.98 -2.62
C LEU A 115 10.83 2.28 -4.12
N LEU A 116 11.44 1.36 -4.85
CA LEU A 116 11.50 1.42 -6.30
C LEU A 116 10.42 0.52 -6.87
N LEU A 117 9.60 1.07 -7.76
CA LEU A 117 8.62 0.31 -8.54
C LEU A 117 9.03 0.34 -10.01
N GLU A 118 9.10 -0.82 -10.64
CA GLU A 118 9.50 -0.99 -12.03
C GLU A 118 8.43 -1.76 -12.81
N ASP A 119 8.00 -1.21 -13.94
CA ASP A 119 7.09 -1.82 -14.90
C ASP A 119 7.60 -1.66 -16.34
N THR A 120 6.75 -1.91 -17.33
CA THR A 120 7.10 -1.74 -18.75
C THR A 120 7.34 -0.28 -19.16
N GLY A 121 6.83 0.69 -18.39
CA GLY A 121 7.02 2.12 -18.60
C GLY A 121 8.32 2.66 -17.98
N GLY A 122 8.99 1.87 -17.14
CA GLY A 122 10.28 2.21 -16.55
C GLY A 122 10.27 2.10 -15.03
N ARG A 123 11.17 2.85 -14.39
CA ARG A 123 11.39 2.80 -12.94
C ARG A 123 10.99 4.12 -12.29
N THR A 124 10.19 4.03 -11.24
CA THR A 124 9.83 5.15 -10.37
C THR A 124 10.39 4.91 -8.97
N GLU A 125 11.06 5.93 -8.42
CA GLU A 125 11.52 5.92 -7.04
C GLU A 125 10.54 6.70 -6.16
N PHE A 126 10.10 6.03 -5.10
CA PHE A 126 9.28 6.61 -4.05
C PHE A 126 10.07 6.73 -2.74
N ARG A 127 9.73 7.77 -1.97
CA ARG A 127 10.20 8.00 -0.61
C ARG A 127 9.06 7.81 0.37
N ARG A 128 9.35 7.27 1.56
CA ARG A 128 8.33 7.16 2.61
C ARG A 128 7.85 8.57 3.00
N ALA A 129 6.53 8.75 3.06
CA ALA A 129 5.90 9.92 3.66
C ALA A 129 5.72 9.62 5.17
N GLY A 130 6.23 10.51 6.01
CA GLY A 130 6.20 10.38 7.47
C GLY A 130 4.81 10.55 8.09
#